data_AF-A0A392PKA3-F1
#
_entry.id   AF-A0A392PKA3-F1
#
_cell.length_a   1.000
_cell.length_b   1.000
_cell.length_c   1.000
_cell.angle_alpha   90.00
_cell.angle_beta   90.00
_cell.angle_gamma   90.00
#
_symmetry.space_group_name_H-M   'P 1'
#
loop_
_entity.id
_entity.type
_entity.pdbx_description
1 polymer ?
#
loop_
_entity_poly.entity_id
_entity_poly.type
_entity_poly.pdbx_seq_one_letter_code
_entity_poly.pdbx_strand_id
1 'polypeptide(L)'
;QGQQIHVSGRLVTDTVDAVDGKQQTYYKVVAQQLNFIHRSDTPVTSYDQDFDFVTSDGGKKVSNAGNNSSGGSVVELWQAFFANPGEWWD
;
A
#
# COMPACT_ATOMS: atom_id res chain seq x y z
N GLN A 1 10.86 20.23 3.87
CA GLN A 1 10.46 19.02 4.62
C GLN A 1 8.96 19.10 4.85
N GLY A 2 8.23 18.01 4.63
CA GLY A 2 6.79 17.92 4.94
C GLY A 2 6.58 17.27 6.30
N GLN A 3 5.58 17.72 7.06
CA GLN A 3 5.15 17.06 8.29
C GLN A 3 4.05 16.05 7.95
N GLN A 4 4.15 14.84 8.50
CA GLN A 4 3.07 13.87 8.33
C GLN A 4 1.96 14.16 9.33
N ILE A 5 0.72 14.22 8.83
CA ILE A 5 -0.47 14.44 9.63
C ILE A 5 -1.53 13.38 9.35
N HIS A 6 -2.27 13.00 10.37
CA HIS A 6 -3.51 12.24 10.26
C HIS A 6 -4.68 13.18 10.52
N VAL A 7 -5.64 13.22 9.60
CA VAL A 7 -6.82 14.10 9.67
C VAL A 7 -8.06 13.22 9.68
N SER A 8 -8.95 13.45 10.65
CA SER A 8 -10.28 12.84 10.68
C SER A 8 -11.35 13.91 10.78
N GLY A 9 -12.48 13.69 10.14
CA GLY A 9 -13.54 14.67 10.04
C GLY A 9 -14.60 14.27 9.03
N ARG A 10 -15.47 15.23 8.68
CA ARG A 10 -16.55 15.01 7.72
C ARG A 10 -16.14 15.48 6.33
N LEU A 11 -16.37 14.65 5.32
CA LEU A 11 -16.29 15.06 3.92
C LEU A 11 -17.50 15.94 3.56
N VAL A 12 -17.24 17.08 2.94
CA VAL A 12 -18.25 18.06 2.54
C VAL A 12 -18.02 18.46 1.10
N THR A 13 -19.11 18.77 0.41
CA THR A 13 -19.13 19.24 -0.97
C THR A 13 -19.55 20.71 -1.01
N ASP A 14 -18.76 21.54 -1.68
CA ASP A 14 -19.07 22.94 -1.97
C ASP A 14 -19.28 23.12 -3.47
N THR A 15 -20.37 23.77 -3.86
CA THR A 15 -20.59 24.20 -5.24
C THR A 15 -20.37 25.70 -5.36
N VAL A 16 -19.49 26.11 -6.26
CA VAL A 16 -19.17 27.52 -6.52
C VAL A 16 -19.49 27.83 -7.98
N ASP A 17 -20.22 28.91 -8.23
CA ASP A 17 -20.44 29.40 -9.59
C ASP A 17 -19.15 29.99 -10.14
N ALA A 18 -18.64 29.44 -11.24
CA ALA A 18 -17.48 29.93 -11.94
C ALA A 18 -17.83 31.16 -12.80
N VAL A 19 -16.80 31.93 -13.17
CA VAL A 19 -16.95 33.17 -13.95
C VAL A 19 -17.57 32.93 -15.34
N ASP A 20 -17.45 31.72 -15.89
CA ASP A 20 -18.07 31.31 -17.15
C ASP A 20 -19.53 30.84 -17.00
N GLY A 21 -20.11 30.94 -15.80
CA GLY A 21 -21.47 30.52 -15.49
C GLY A 21 -21.64 29.02 -15.25
N LYS A 22 -20.55 28.24 -15.24
CA LYS A 22 -20.59 26.82 -14.87
C LYS A 22 -20.48 26.64 -13.36
N GLN A 23 -21.14 25.62 -12.82
CA GLN A 23 -20.94 25.24 -11.43
C GLN A 23 -19.71 24.33 -11.30
N GLN A 24 -18.79 24.73 -10.43
CA GLN A 24 -17.64 23.92 -10.04
C GLN A 24 -17.91 23.29 -8.67
N THR A 25 -17.71 21.98 -8.57
CA THR A 25 -17.84 21.24 -7.32
C THR A 25 -16.47 21.01 -6.69
N TYR A 26 -16.35 21.27 -5.39
CA TYR A 26 -15.16 21.04 -4.58
C TYR A 26 -15.48 20.09 -3.43
N TYR A 27 -14.54 19.22 -3.09
CA TYR A 27 -14.64 18.31 -1.96
C TYR A 27 -13.60 18.71 -0.92
N LYS A 28 -14.05 18.91 0.32
CA LYS A 28 -13.17 19.28 1.44
C LYS A 28 -13.48 18.44 2.67
N VAL A 29 -12.46 18.16 3.46
CA VAL A 29 -12.64 17.53 4.78
C VAL A 29 -12.71 18.64 5.82
N VAL A 30 -13.82 18.74 6.54
CA VAL A 30 -13.91 19.56 7.75
C VAL A 30 -13.31 18.77 8.89
N ALA A 31 -12.05 19.06 9.20
CA ALA A 31 -11.29 18.36 10.22
C ALA A 31 -11.92 18.54 11.61
N GLN A 32 -12.20 17.43 12.28
CA GLN A 32 -12.55 17.38 13.71
C GLN A 32 -11.32 17.06 14.55
N GLN A 33 -10.40 16.26 14.00
CA GLN A 33 -9.12 15.98 14.61
C GLN A 33 -8.00 16.13 13.59
N LEU A 34 -6.89 16.71 14.04
CA LEU A 34 -5.67 16.87 13.27
C LEU A 34 -4.52 16.48 14.18
N ASN A 35 -3.86 15.38 13.85
CA ASN A 35 -2.81 14.80 14.68
C ASN A 35 -1.50 14.77 13.90
N PHE A 36 -0.43 15.23 14.54
CA PHE A 36 0.92 15.14 13.98
C PHE A 36 1.48 13.75 14.21
N ILE A 37 1.96 13.10 13.15
CA ILE A 37 2.64 11.82 13.24
C ILE A 37 4.13 12.11 13.35
N HIS A 38 4.68 11.91 14.55
CA HIS A 38 6.11 11.97 14.76
C HIS A 38 6.73 10.64 14.35
N ARG A 39 7.56 10.65 13.32
CA ARG A 39 8.48 9.55 13.06
C ARG A 39 9.79 9.91 13.72
N SER A 40 10.20 9.15 14.73
CA SER A 40 11.62 9.15 15.09
C SER A 40 12.37 8.58 13.90
N ASP A 41 13.29 9.34 13.32
CA ASP A 41 14.25 8.88 12.31
C ASP A 41 15.28 7.92 12.94
N THR A 42 14.82 6.98 13.77
CA THR A 42 15.62 5.83 14.18
C THR A 42 15.70 4.92 12.97
N PRO A 43 16.89 4.70 12.36
CA PRO A 43 17.03 3.65 11.39
C PRO A 43 16.67 2.35 12.11
N VAL A 44 15.51 1.79 11.79
CA VAL A 44 15.23 0.40 12.13
C VAL A 44 16.26 -0.38 11.33
N THR A 45 17.35 -0.78 11.98
CA THR A 45 18.17 -1.87 11.48
C THR A 45 17.21 -3.04 11.42
N SER A 46 16.70 -3.34 10.22
CA SER A 46 15.98 -4.57 9.97
C SER A 46 16.83 -5.68 10.54
N TYR A 47 16.33 -6.34 11.57
CA TYR A 47 17.01 -7.45 12.22
C TYR A 47 17.59 -8.37 11.16
N ASP A 48 18.89 -8.64 11.29
CA ASP A 48 19.56 -9.80 10.69
C ASP A 48 18.63 -11.00 10.90
N GLN A 49 17.99 -11.41 9.81
CA GLN A 49 17.45 -12.74 9.72
C GLN A 49 18.29 -13.44 8.68
N ASP A 50 19.52 -13.78 9.12
CA ASP A 50 20.36 -14.79 8.52
C ASP A 50 19.53 -16.07 8.43
N PHE A 51 18.80 -16.23 7.33
CA PHE A 51 18.22 -17.50 6.94
C PHE A 51 19.37 -18.35 6.43
N ASP A 52 20.02 -19.05 7.36
CA ASP A 52 20.98 -20.10 7.08
C ASP A 52 20.24 -21.29 6.44
N PHE A 53 19.91 -21.17 5.15
CA PHE A 53 19.48 -22.30 4.34
C PHE A 53 20.73 -22.91 3.72
N VAL A 54 21.24 -23.94 4.40
CA VAL A 54 22.22 -24.91 3.90
C VAL A 54 22.00 -25.15 2.40
N THR A 55 22.90 -24.62 1.59
CA THR A 55 23.03 -24.99 0.17
C THR A 55 23.52 -26.42 0.09
N SER A 56 22.59 -27.36 0.00
CA SER A 56 22.82 -28.68 -0.57
C SER A 56 22.37 -28.66 -2.03
N ASP A 57 23.36 -28.46 -2.91
CA ASP A 57 23.52 -29.14 -4.20
C ASP A 57 22.38 -29.07 -5.25
N GLY A 58 22.70 -28.46 -6.41
CA GLY A 58 22.67 -29.30 -7.63
C GLY A 58 21.51 -29.18 -8.62
N GLY A 59 21.05 -27.96 -8.99
CA GLY A 59 20.17 -27.76 -10.16
C GLY A 59 18.75 -28.35 -9.97
N LYS A 60 17.70 -28.03 -10.72
CA LYS A 60 17.56 -27.88 -12.17
C LYS A 60 16.25 -27.12 -12.41
N LYS A 61 16.19 -26.47 -13.58
CA LYS A 61 15.04 -25.77 -14.13
C LYS A 61 13.90 -26.76 -14.38
N VAL A 62 12.71 -26.57 -13.81
CA VAL A 62 11.47 -27.19 -14.34
C VAL A 62 10.30 -26.23 -14.18
N SER A 63 9.67 -25.97 -15.32
CA SER A 63 8.45 -25.22 -15.53
C SER A 63 7.20 -26.01 -15.16
N ASN A 64 6.24 -25.29 -14.58
CA ASN A 64 4.78 -25.50 -14.62
C ASN A 64 4.16 -26.65 -13.82
N ALA A 65 2.96 -26.32 -13.31
CA ALA A 65 1.92 -27.16 -12.75
C ALA A 65 2.07 -27.60 -11.28
N GLY A 66 1.48 -26.77 -10.41
CA GLY A 66 0.62 -27.23 -9.32
C GLY A 66 1.31 -27.93 -8.14
N ASN A 67 1.64 -27.17 -7.11
CA ASN A 67 1.48 -27.64 -5.73
C ASN A 67 1.55 -26.45 -4.76
N ASN A 68 0.51 -26.25 -3.96
CA ASN A 68 0.62 -25.47 -2.73
C ASN A 68 1.64 -26.17 -1.82
N SER A 69 2.84 -25.59 -1.66
CA SER A 69 3.57 -25.51 -0.39
C SER A 69 4.91 -24.78 -0.56
N SER A 70 5.09 -23.75 0.26
CA SER A 70 6.35 -23.13 0.70
C SER A 70 7.33 -22.61 -0.37
N GLY A 71 7.27 -21.30 -0.67
CA GLY A 71 8.42 -20.62 -1.28
C GLY A 71 8.18 -19.38 -2.13
N GLY A 72 6.94 -18.89 -2.27
CA GLY A 72 6.71 -17.64 -2.99
C GLY A 72 7.31 -16.46 -2.21
N SER A 73 8.17 -15.66 -2.86
CA SER A 73 8.63 -14.39 -2.28
C SER A 73 7.43 -13.53 -1.90
N VAL A 74 7.55 -12.72 -0.84
CA VAL A 74 6.49 -11.76 -0.47
C VAL A 74 6.08 -10.89 -1.67
N VAL A 75 7.03 -10.61 -2.57
CA VAL A 75 6.79 -9.86 -3.82
C VAL A 75 5.91 -10.64 -4.79
N GLU A 76 6.13 -11.94 -4.96
CA GLU A 76 5.34 -12.79 -5.85
C GLU A 76 3.91 -12.94 -5.34
N LEU A 77 3.73 -13.00 -4.02
CA LEU A 77 2.41 -13.01 -3.38
C LEU A 77 1.66 -11.70 -3.63
N TRP A 78 2.32 -10.55 -3.45
CA TRP A 78 1.71 -9.26 -3.76
C TRP A 78 1.38 -9.13 -5.25
N GLN A 79 2.25 -9.60 -6.14
CA GLN A 79 1.99 -9.57 -7.58
C GLN A 79 0.79 -10.42 -7.97
N ALA A 80 0.67 -11.64 -7.43
CA ALA A 80 -0.48 -12.50 -7.68
C ALA A 80 -1.79 -11.87 -7.16
N PHE A 81 -1.76 -11.29 -5.96
CA PHE A 81 -2.93 -10.63 -5.38
C PHE A 81 -3.40 -9.44 -6.24
N PHE A 82 -2.46 -8.62 -6.72
CA PHE A 82 -2.80 -7.44 -7.51
C PHE A 82 -3.07 -7.69 -9.01
N ALA A 83 -2.87 -8.91 -9.52
CA ALA A 83 -3.00 -9.22 -10.95
C ALA A 83 -4.46 -9.26 -11.45
N ASN A 84 -5.43 -9.56 -10.59
CA ASN A 84 -6.83 -9.78 -10.96
C ASN A 84 -7.81 -8.85 -10.21
N PRO A 85 -7.82 -7.53 -10.49
CA PRO A 85 -8.68 -6.58 -9.79
C PRO A 85 -10.18 -6.88 -9.90
N GLY A 86 -10.63 -7.50 -11.00
CA GLY A 86 -12.04 -7.82 -11.20
C GLY A 86 -12.60 -8.92 -10.29
N GLU A 87 -11.73 -9.71 -9.65
CA GLU A 87 -12.11 -10.84 -8.76
C GLU A 87 -12.09 -10.46 -7.27
N TRP A 88 -11.76 -9.20 -6.93
CA TRP A 88 -11.59 -8.79 -5.52
C TRP A 88 -12.89 -8.53 -4.78
N TRP A 89 -14.03 -8.53 -5.46
CA TRP A 89 -15.30 -8.06 -4.89
C TRP A 89 -16.53 -8.88 -5.32
N ASP A 90 -16.38 -10.19 -5.57
CA ASP A 90 -17.53 -11.12 -5.68
C ASP A 90 -17.93 -11.68 -4.29
#